data_AF-A0A196SB16-F1
#
_entry.id   AF-A0A196SB16-F1
#
_cell.length_a   1.000
_cell.length_b   1.000
_cell.length_c   1.000
_cell.angle_alpha   90.00
_cell.angle_beta   90.00
_cell.angle_gamma   90.00
#
_symmetry.space_group_name_H-M   'P 1'
#
loop_
_entity.id
_entity.type
_entity.pdbx_description
1 polymer ?
#
loop_
_entity_poly.entity_id
_entity_poly.type
_entity_poly.pdbx_seq_one_letter_code
_entity_poly.pdbx_strand_id
1 'polypeptide(L)'
;MESARKRMMIIQREYPDETDDIKLHNMCVCYCRYCGEYAMILPCPIETLPIRKRDMSRVLSENGVDFKYNLNYEGDTYIRREKGLERQCRLYCTHCRLVIAYRLAPPGEPSKFFYIVNGSLTTDPDIMIHEVKNYKMRIPPYVERDPEDPSNSTLLFVNVRFGKGANKIVGESQDCLIIDMKYNFEEEGKSNALLLQYLSSLLNLPLFNLSMSHEKNRLAVRVSEMDYEDFYMRLKNFL
;
A
#
# COMPACT_ATOMS: atom_id res chain seq x y z
N MET A 1 -4.82 4.71 -13.51
CA MET A 1 -5.72 5.56 -14.32
C MET A 1 -7.04 5.85 -13.61
N GLU A 2 -7.76 4.84 -13.10
CA GLU A 2 -9.07 5.05 -12.43
C GLU A 2 -9.01 5.92 -11.15
N SER A 3 -7.99 5.71 -10.30
CA SER A 3 -7.81 6.50 -9.06
C SER A 3 -7.56 8.00 -9.33
N ALA A 4 -6.78 8.33 -10.36
CA ALA A 4 -6.53 9.73 -10.75
C ALA A 4 -7.81 10.42 -11.27
N ARG A 5 -8.66 9.69 -12.00
CA ARG A 5 -9.95 10.17 -12.48
C ARG A 5 -10.92 10.41 -11.32
N LYS A 6 -11.05 9.45 -10.38
CA LYS A 6 -11.87 9.60 -9.16
C LYS A 6 -11.42 10.81 -8.32
N ARG A 7 -10.11 10.95 -8.13
CA ARG A 7 -9.49 12.10 -7.45
C ARG A 7 -9.92 13.42 -8.08
N MET A 8 -9.75 13.57 -9.40
CA MET A 8 -10.07 14.82 -10.09
C MET A 8 -11.57 15.15 -10.04
N MET A 9 -12.44 14.14 -10.19
CA MET A 9 -13.89 14.31 -10.09
C MET A 9 -14.31 14.88 -8.71
N ILE A 10 -13.69 14.40 -7.63
CA ILE A 10 -13.94 14.91 -6.28
C ILE A 10 -13.45 16.35 -6.14
N ILE A 11 -12.25 16.67 -6.62
CA ILE A 11 -11.72 18.04 -6.54
C ILE A 11 -12.62 19.01 -7.29
N GLN A 12 -13.03 18.69 -8.52
CA GLN A 12 -13.92 19.54 -9.33
C GLN A 12 -15.30 19.73 -8.69
N ARG A 13 -15.81 18.74 -7.95
CA ARG A 13 -17.07 18.86 -7.21
C ARG A 13 -16.94 19.83 -6.04
N GLU A 14 -15.86 19.72 -5.27
CA GLU A 14 -15.67 20.52 -4.06
C GLU A 14 -15.08 21.91 -4.35
N TYR A 15 -14.32 22.07 -5.43
CA TYR A 15 -13.65 23.30 -5.86
C TYR A 15 -13.95 23.57 -7.34
N PRO A 16 -15.21 23.89 -7.71
CA PRO A 16 -15.63 24.02 -9.11
C PRO A 16 -14.98 25.21 -9.83
N ASP A 17 -14.63 26.25 -9.08
CA ASP A 17 -14.03 27.49 -9.61
C ASP A 17 -12.49 27.45 -9.62
N GLU A 18 -11.88 26.40 -9.08
CA GLU A 18 -10.42 26.29 -9.03
C GLU A 18 -9.90 25.81 -10.38
N THR A 19 -9.16 26.67 -11.07
CA THR A 19 -8.59 26.40 -12.40
C THR A 19 -7.06 26.39 -12.39
N ASP A 20 -6.40 26.65 -11.26
CA ASP A 20 -4.94 26.58 -11.16
C ASP A 20 -4.48 25.12 -11.12
N ASP A 21 -3.91 24.65 -12.23
CA ASP A 21 -3.39 23.29 -12.39
C ASP A 21 -2.37 22.90 -11.31
N ILE A 22 -1.51 23.84 -10.87
CA ILE A 22 -0.50 23.57 -9.84
C ILE A 22 -1.20 23.33 -8.50
N LYS A 23 -2.18 24.17 -8.17
CA LYS A 23 -2.96 24.03 -6.95
C LYS A 23 -3.79 22.75 -6.95
N LEU A 24 -4.46 22.43 -8.07
CA LEU A 24 -5.21 21.19 -8.26
C LEU A 24 -4.33 19.95 -8.13
N HIS A 25 -3.09 19.99 -8.63
CA HIS A 25 -2.14 18.89 -8.49
C HIS A 25 -1.67 18.69 -7.03
N ASN A 26 -1.52 19.78 -6.27
CA ASN A 26 -1.05 19.73 -4.88
C ASN A 26 -2.14 19.29 -3.87
N MET A 27 -3.41 19.37 -4.24
CA MET A 27 -4.51 18.91 -3.39
C MET A 27 -4.45 17.39 -3.13
N CYS A 28 -4.56 16.99 -1.87
CA CYS A 28 -4.56 15.59 -1.46
C CYS A 28 -5.99 15.17 -1.08
N VAL A 29 -6.62 14.37 -1.95
CA VAL A 29 -7.94 13.78 -1.69
C VAL A 29 -7.76 12.57 -0.77
N CYS A 30 -8.41 12.62 0.38
CA CYS A 30 -8.33 11.60 1.41
C CYS A 30 -9.67 10.88 1.55
N TYR A 31 -9.58 9.57 1.74
CA TYR A 31 -10.69 8.65 1.94
C TYR A 31 -10.61 8.01 3.32
N CYS A 32 -11.74 7.57 3.86
CA CYS A 32 -11.78 6.77 5.07
C CYS A 32 -10.98 5.47 4.85
N ARG A 33 -9.97 5.21 5.69
CA ARG A 33 -9.15 4.00 5.58
C ARG A 33 -9.99 2.72 5.72
N TYR A 34 -11.10 2.76 6.44
CA TYR A 34 -11.91 1.57 6.70
C TYR A 34 -12.94 1.25 5.60
N CYS A 35 -13.44 2.22 4.85
CA CYS A 35 -14.51 1.97 3.88
C CYS A 35 -14.33 2.60 2.51
N GLY A 36 -13.26 3.38 2.30
CA GLY A 36 -13.00 4.06 1.03
C GLY A 36 -13.89 5.29 0.77
N GLU A 37 -14.80 5.64 1.68
CA GLU A 37 -15.67 6.81 1.52
C GLU A 37 -14.86 8.11 1.49
N TYR A 38 -15.23 9.05 0.61
CA TYR A 38 -14.57 10.36 0.53
C TYR A 38 -14.71 11.12 1.85
N ALA A 39 -13.59 11.53 2.44
CA ALA A 39 -13.55 12.15 3.75
C ALA A 39 -13.13 13.62 3.71
N MET A 40 -12.07 13.99 3.00
CA MET A 40 -11.61 15.39 2.92
C MET A 40 -10.63 15.65 1.78
N ILE A 41 -10.42 16.93 1.46
CA ILE A 41 -9.35 17.43 0.58
C ILE A 41 -8.42 18.30 1.42
N LEU A 42 -7.13 17.97 1.38
CA LEU A 42 -6.06 18.76 1.99
C LEU A 42 -5.33 19.60 0.92
N PRO A 43 -4.77 20.76 1.28
CA PRO A 43 -3.99 21.60 0.36
C PRO A 43 -2.59 21.02 0.06
N CYS A 44 -2.16 20.00 0.80
CA CYS A 44 -0.87 19.37 0.71
C CYS A 44 -0.96 17.87 1.06
N PRO A 45 0.07 17.05 0.75
CA PRO A 45 0.09 15.65 1.14
C PRO A 45 0.01 15.47 2.67
N ILE A 46 -0.81 14.53 3.13
CA ILE A 46 -1.10 14.29 4.55
C ILE A 46 0.16 14.00 5.39
N GLU A 47 1.17 13.39 4.77
CA GLU A 47 2.43 13.00 5.40
C GLU A 47 3.26 14.21 5.83
N THR A 48 3.09 15.35 5.14
CA THR A 48 3.79 16.61 5.41
C THR A 48 3.24 17.35 6.63
N LEU A 49 2.04 16.97 7.09
CA LEU A 49 1.40 17.64 8.21
C LEU A 49 2.13 17.35 9.53
N PRO A 50 2.31 18.36 10.40
CA PRO A 50 2.90 18.18 11.72
C PRO A 50 2.16 17.12 12.54
N ILE A 51 2.90 16.38 13.37
CA ILE A 51 2.33 15.36 14.26
C ILE A 51 2.24 15.89 15.68
N ARG A 52 1.06 15.77 16.29
CA ARG A 52 0.84 16.02 17.71
C ARG A 52 1.39 14.84 18.52
N LYS A 53 2.46 15.06 19.29
CA LYS A 53 3.10 14.02 20.12
C LYS A 53 2.15 13.28 21.08
N ARG A 54 1.05 13.92 21.50
CA ARG A 54 0.12 13.39 22.52
C ARG A 54 -0.65 12.16 22.07
N ASP A 55 -1.07 12.12 20.80
CA ASP A 55 -1.94 11.07 20.26
C ASP A 55 -1.62 10.73 18.79
N MET A 56 -0.49 11.24 18.31
CA MET A 56 0.01 11.06 16.95
C MET A 56 -0.91 11.60 15.85
N SER A 57 -1.90 12.43 16.21
CA SER A 57 -2.78 13.07 15.22
C SER A 57 -1.99 14.03 14.35
N ARG A 58 -2.31 14.09 13.05
CA ARG A 58 -1.80 15.15 12.17
C ARG A 58 -2.52 16.46 12.50
N VAL A 59 -1.81 17.57 12.44
CA VAL A 59 -2.31 18.90 12.83
C VAL A 59 -2.40 19.81 11.61
N LEU A 60 -3.59 20.35 11.38
CA LEU A 60 -3.84 21.42 10.42
C LEU A 60 -4.13 22.72 11.16
N SER A 61 -3.56 23.82 10.68
CA SER A 61 -3.97 25.17 11.10
C SER A 61 -5.25 25.53 10.35
N GLU A 62 -6.29 25.95 11.06
CA GLU A 62 -7.49 26.48 10.40
C GLU A 62 -7.32 27.95 10.00
N ASN A 63 -6.27 28.61 10.49
CA ASN A 63 -5.94 29.97 10.09
C ASN A 63 -5.30 29.98 8.70
N GLY A 64 -6.02 30.49 7.71
CA GLY A 64 -5.47 30.80 6.38
C GLY A 64 -5.28 29.60 5.44
N VAL A 65 -5.82 28.43 5.79
CA VAL A 65 -5.73 27.21 4.97
C VAL A 65 -7.11 26.79 4.50
N ASP A 66 -7.31 26.77 3.19
CA ASP A 66 -8.53 26.27 2.56
C ASP A 66 -8.45 24.74 2.43
N PHE A 67 -9.18 24.03 3.28
CA PHE A 67 -9.39 22.59 3.20
C PHE A 67 -10.88 22.29 3.40
N LYS A 68 -11.40 21.26 2.72
CA LYS A 68 -12.81 20.85 2.79
C LYS A 68 -12.92 19.43 3.32
N TYR A 69 -13.94 19.16 4.12
CA TYR A 69 -14.20 17.83 4.66
C TYR A 69 -15.69 17.47 4.56
N ASN A 70 -15.94 16.17 4.39
CA ASN A 70 -17.26 15.55 4.37
C ASN A 70 -17.34 14.56 5.55
N LEU A 71 -17.58 15.10 6.74
CA LEU A 71 -17.59 14.34 8.00
C LEU A 71 -18.80 14.76 8.86
N ASN A 72 -19.35 13.81 9.60
CA ASN A 72 -20.46 14.05 10.52
C ASN A 72 -19.95 14.42 11.90
N TYR A 73 -20.56 15.41 12.53
CA TYR A 73 -20.37 15.73 13.94
C TYR A 73 -21.53 15.16 14.75
N GLU A 74 -21.22 14.28 15.71
CA GLU A 74 -22.22 13.60 16.55
C GLU A 74 -22.11 14.00 18.04
N GLY A 75 -21.37 15.07 18.35
CA GLY A 75 -21.27 15.62 19.70
C GLY A 75 -19.88 15.57 20.31
N ASP A 76 -19.82 16.00 21.57
CA ASP A 76 -18.57 16.20 22.29
C ASP A 76 -18.14 14.98 23.08
N THR A 77 -16.84 14.71 23.04
CA THR A 77 -16.19 13.71 23.87
C THR A 77 -15.20 14.39 24.79
N TYR A 78 -15.24 14.05 26.07
CA TYR A 78 -14.32 14.56 27.07
C TYR A 78 -13.31 13.49 27.45
N ILE A 79 -12.02 13.78 27.27
CA ILE A 79 -10.94 12.85 27.59
C ILE A 79 -10.20 13.35 28.81
N ARG A 80 -10.07 12.49 29.83
CA ARG A 80 -9.22 12.77 30.98
C ARG A 80 -7.75 12.59 30.59
N ARG A 81 -6.95 13.65 30.75
CA ARG A 81 -5.51 13.67 30.56
C ARG A 81 -4.83 14.01 31.89
N GLU A 82 -3.51 13.85 31.94
CA GLU A 82 -2.70 14.21 33.12
C GLU A 82 -2.89 15.68 33.54
N LYS A 83 -3.00 16.58 32.55
CA LYS A 83 -3.17 18.04 32.77
C LYS A 83 -4.64 18.50 32.85
N GLY A 84 -5.59 17.57 32.98
CA GLY A 84 -7.02 17.88 33.09
C GLY A 84 -7.86 17.29 31.96
N LEU A 85 -9.04 17.88 31.75
CA LEU A 85 -10.02 17.44 30.75
C LEU A 85 -9.77 18.10 29.40
N GLU A 86 -9.71 17.28 28.35
CA GLU A 86 -9.64 17.73 26.95
C GLU A 86 -10.99 17.48 26.29
N ARG A 87 -11.63 18.56 25.82
CA ARG A 87 -12.84 18.48 24.98
C ARG A 87 -12.44 18.17 23.54
N GLN A 88 -13.06 17.17 22.95
CA GLN A 88 -12.92 16.79 21.54
C GLN A 88 -14.29 16.81 20.88
N CYS A 89 -14.45 17.70 19.90
CA CYS A 89 -15.58 17.70 18.99
C CYS A 89 -15.25 16.73 17.85
N ARG A 90 -15.66 15.46 17.98
CA ARG A 90 -15.24 14.38 17.08
C ARG A 90 -16.03 14.40 15.76
N LEU A 91 -15.31 14.14 14.68
CA LEU A 91 -15.81 14.11 13.31
C LEU A 91 -15.67 12.70 12.76
N TYR A 92 -16.78 12.17 12.25
CA TYR A 92 -16.95 10.78 11.88
C TYR A 92 -17.13 10.63 10.37
N CYS A 93 -16.65 9.51 9.83
CA CYS A 93 -16.95 9.12 8.45
C CYS A 93 -18.46 9.04 8.26
N THR A 94 -18.96 9.66 7.19
CA THR A 94 -20.39 9.74 6.85
C THR A 94 -21.01 8.36 6.58
N HIS A 95 -20.21 7.39 6.13
CA HIS A 95 -20.67 6.04 5.80
C HIS A 95 -20.54 5.07 6.98
N CYS A 96 -19.32 4.87 7.51
CA CYS A 96 -19.04 3.80 8.49
C CYS A 96 -18.92 4.28 9.94
N ARG A 97 -19.04 5.59 10.20
CA ARG A 97 -18.89 6.22 11.53
C ARG A 97 -17.52 6.00 12.21
N LEU A 98 -16.46 5.70 11.45
CA LEU A 98 -15.09 5.74 11.98
C LEU A 98 -14.75 7.18 12.41
N VAL A 99 -14.07 7.36 13.55
CA VAL A 99 -13.54 8.68 13.95
C VAL A 99 -12.40 9.06 13.01
N ILE A 100 -12.59 10.13 12.23
CA ILE A 100 -11.60 10.62 11.26
C ILE A 100 -10.79 11.78 11.84
N ALA A 101 -11.45 12.71 12.50
CA ALA A 101 -10.82 13.91 12.99
C ALA A 101 -11.50 14.42 14.25
N TYR A 102 -10.92 15.43 14.88
CA TYR A 102 -11.57 16.20 15.92
C TYR A 102 -11.07 17.64 15.96
N ARG A 103 -11.89 18.49 16.57
CA ARG A 103 -11.58 19.90 16.86
C ARG A 103 -11.73 20.14 18.37
N LEU A 104 -11.22 21.27 18.86
CA LEU A 104 -11.45 21.69 20.25
C LEU A 104 -12.71 22.56 20.41
N ALA A 105 -13.31 22.99 19.29
CA ALA A 105 -14.58 23.69 19.21
C ALA A 105 -15.52 23.03 18.18
N PRO A 106 -16.84 23.12 18.36
CA PRO A 106 -17.83 22.55 17.43
C PRO A 106 -17.68 23.09 16.00
N PRO A 107 -18.09 22.33 14.97
CA PRO A 107 -18.26 22.85 13.60
C PRO A 107 -19.02 24.17 13.58
N GLY A 108 -18.56 25.14 12.79
CA GLY A 108 -19.12 26.49 12.74
C GLY A 108 -18.53 27.47 13.76
N GLU A 109 -17.90 26.99 14.84
CA GLU A 109 -17.15 27.84 15.76
C GLU A 109 -15.66 27.92 15.38
N PRO A 110 -14.96 29.04 15.66
CA PRO A 110 -13.52 29.14 15.45
C PRO A 110 -12.73 28.11 16.26
N SER A 111 -11.87 27.35 15.60
CA SER A 111 -10.88 26.48 16.23
C SER A 111 -9.51 26.84 15.68
N LYS A 112 -8.47 26.82 16.52
CA LYS A 112 -7.10 27.09 16.04
C LYS A 112 -6.56 25.95 15.16
N PHE A 113 -6.96 24.73 15.48
CA PHE A 113 -6.41 23.53 14.88
C PHE A 113 -7.50 22.50 14.58
N PHE A 114 -7.25 21.75 13.52
CA PHE A 114 -8.00 20.56 13.12
C PHE A 114 -7.07 19.35 13.24
N TYR A 115 -7.49 18.33 13.98
CA TYR A 115 -6.67 17.17 14.29
C TYR A 115 -7.19 15.95 13.55
N ILE A 116 -6.39 15.38 12.66
CA ILE A 116 -6.71 14.15 11.94
C ILE A 116 -6.19 12.97 12.74
N VAL A 117 -7.07 12.04 13.09
CA VAL A 117 -6.73 10.83 13.85
C VAL A 117 -5.75 9.98 13.05
N ASN A 118 -4.67 9.56 13.68
CA ASN A 118 -3.64 8.74 13.03
C ASN A 118 -4.25 7.45 12.45
N GLY A 119 -3.90 7.14 11.20
CA GLY A 119 -4.38 5.94 10.51
C GLY A 119 -5.86 5.95 10.11
N SER A 120 -6.58 7.05 10.30
CA SER A 120 -8.01 7.13 9.94
C SER A 120 -8.26 7.36 8.44
N LEU A 121 -7.26 7.91 7.73
CA LEU A 121 -7.34 8.28 6.32
C LEU A 121 -6.35 7.49 5.46
N THR A 122 -6.66 7.43 4.17
CA THR A 122 -5.82 6.91 3.09
C THR A 122 -5.99 7.78 1.83
N THR A 123 -5.01 7.75 0.92
CA THR A 123 -5.13 8.34 -0.43
C THR A 123 -5.65 7.34 -1.46
N ASP A 124 -5.81 6.08 -1.05
CA ASP A 124 -6.29 4.99 -1.88
C ASP A 124 -7.80 4.74 -1.66
N PRO A 125 -8.67 5.08 -2.62
CA PRO A 125 -10.12 4.86 -2.48
C PRO A 125 -10.50 3.39 -2.44
N ASP A 126 -9.64 2.49 -2.95
CA ASP A 126 -9.91 1.07 -3.08
C ASP A 126 -9.17 0.25 -2.00
N ILE A 127 -8.75 0.90 -0.90
CA ILE A 127 -7.96 0.33 0.20
C ILE A 127 -8.52 -0.97 0.74
N MET A 128 -9.85 -1.10 0.89
CA MET A 128 -10.46 -2.33 1.38
C MET A 128 -10.31 -3.49 0.40
N ILE A 129 -10.39 -3.22 -0.91
CA ILE A 129 -10.16 -4.24 -1.93
C ILE A 129 -8.69 -4.67 -1.90
N HIS A 130 -7.76 -3.72 -1.74
CA HIS A 130 -6.33 -4.01 -1.64
C HIS A 130 -5.99 -4.75 -0.34
N GLU A 131 -6.47 -4.30 0.82
CA GLU A 131 -6.25 -4.97 2.12
C GLU A 131 -6.89 -6.37 2.12
N VAL A 132 -8.07 -6.57 1.52
CA VAL A 132 -8.69 -7.91 1.39
C VAL A 132 -7.92 -8.80 0.41
N LYS A 133 -7.41 -8.26 -0.71
CA LYS A 133 -6.53 -9.01 -1.61
C LYS A 133 -5.29 -9.47 -0.84
N ASN A 134 -4.63 -8.56 -0.12
CA ASN A 134 -3.42 -8.85 0.64
C ASN A 134 -3.70 -9.84 1.78
N TYR A 135 -4.80 -9.68 2.53
CA TYR A 135 -5.19 -10.59 3.62
C TYR A 135 -5.57 -11.99 3.11
N LYS A 136 -6.17 -12.10 1.91
CA LYS A 136 -6.48 -13.40 1.29
C LYS A 136 -5.29 -14.05 0.59
N MET A 137 -4.20 -13.32 0.36
CA MET A 137 -2.98 -13.91 -0.14
C MET A 137 -2.30 -14.68 0.99
N ARG A 138 -2.64 -15.97 1.11
CA ARG A 138 -1.78 -16.94 1.80
C ARG A 138 -0.55 -17.16 0.92
N ILE A 139 0.40 -16.24 0.99
CA ILE A 139 1.66 -16.36 0.27
C ILE A 139 2.37 -17.63 0.77
N PRO A 140 2.62 -18.61 -0.11
CA PRO A 140 3.27 -19.85 0.27
C PRO A 140 4.69 -19.59 0.79
N PRO A 141 5.23 -20.41 1.70
CA PRO A 141 6.53 -20.17 2.33
C PRO A 141 7.73 -20.43 1.38
N TYR A 142 7.47 -20.75 0.12
CA TYR A 142 8.49 -20.72 -0.93
C TYR A 142 8.60 -19.34 -1.60
N VAL A 143 7.75 -18.38 -1.26
CA VAL A 143 7.93 -16.96 -1.58
C VAL A 143 8.13 -16.21 -0.28
N GLU A 144 9.33 -15.69 -0.06
CA GLU A 144 9.69 -14.99 1.16
C GLU A 144 10.23 -13.60 0.85
N ARG A 145 10.17 -12.70 1.84
CA ARG A 145 10.90 -11.43 1.79
C ARG A 145 12.39 -11.72 1.83
N ASP A 146 13.14 -11.00 1.01
CA ASP A 146 14.59 -11.00 1.11
C ASP A 146 15.01 -10.38 2.46
N PRO A 147 15.79 -11.07 3.31
CA PRO A 147 16.23 -10.52 4.58
C PRO A 147 17.16 -9.31 4.44
N GLU A 148 17.84 -9.16 3.29
CA GLU A 148 18.76 -8.04 3.04
C GLU A 148 18.01 -6.79 2.54
N ASP A 149 16.90 -6.95 1.82
CA ASP A 149 16.02 -5.86 1.38
C ASP A 149 14.53 -6.27 1.43
N PRO A 150 13.92 -6.33 2.63
CA PRO A 150 12.56 -6.85 2.82
C PRO A 150 11.44 -6.00 2.21
N SER A 151 11.77 -4.79 1.76
CA SER A 151 10.83 -3.82 1.18
C SER A 151 10.79 -3.87 -0.35
N ASN A 152 11.86 -4.32 -0.99
CA ASN A 152 12.03 -4.16 -2.43
C ASN A 152 12.73 -5.36 -3.10
N SER A 153 12.91 -6.47 -2.36
CA SER A 153 13.44 -7.71 -2.90
C SER A 153 12.70 -8.94 -2.33
N THR A 154 12.60 -9.97 -3.17
CA THR A 154 11.86 -11.20 -2.91
C THR A 154 12.71 -12.42 -3.18
N LEU A 155 12.58 -13.46 -2.36
CA LEU A 155 13.17 -14.77 -2.58
C LEU A 155 12.11 -15.77 -3.04
N LEU A 156 12.31 -16.36 -4.21
CA LEU A 156 11.54 -17.51 -4.70
C LEU A 156 12.38 -18.78 -4.55
N PHE A 157 11.96 -19.68 -3.67
CA PHE A 157 12.58 -20.99 -3.50
C PHE A 157 12.10 -21.97 -4.57
N VAL A 158 13.05 -22.60 -5.27
CA VAL A 158 12.77 -23.45 -6.43
C VAL A 158 13.42 -24.83 -6.29
N ASN A 159 12.76 -25.83 -6.86
CA ASN A 159 13.33 -27.15 -7.11
C ASN A 159 13.29 -27.39 -8.62
N VAL A 160 14.48 -27.44 -9.22
CA VAL A 160 14.63 -27.49 -10.68
C VAL A 160 15.03 -28.90 -11.09
N ARG A 161 14.26 -29.48 -12.01
CA ARG A 161 14.49 -30.81 -12.58
C ARG A 161 14.88 -30.66 -14.04
N PHE A 162 16.14 -30.94 -14.36
CA PHE A 162 16.65 -30.84 -15.72
C PHE A 162 16.41 -32.13 -16.53
N GLY A 163 16.62 -32.04 -17.86
CA GLY A 163 16.48 -33.17 -18.78
C GLY A 163 15.03 -33.58 -19.05
N LYS A 164 14.09 -32.63 -18.96
CA LYS A 164 12.65 -32.85 -19.15
C LYS A 164 12.20 -32.51 -20.57
N GLY A 165 10.94 -32.76 -20.90
CA GLY A 165 10.42 -32.53 -22.26
C GLY A 165 10.23 -31.05 -22.63
N ALA A 166 10.01 -30.17 -21.64
CA ALA A 166 9.74 -28.75 -21.84
C ALA A 166 10.10 -27.95 -20.57
N ASN A 167 10.29 -26.64 -20.74
CA ASN A 167 10.40 -25.70 -19.62
C ASN A 167 9.00 -25.38 -19.10
N LYS A 168 8.68 -25.75 -17.87
CA LYS A 168 7.36 -25.49 -17.27
C LYS A 168 7.39 -25.55 -15.76
N ILE A 169 6.53 -24.76 -15.12
CA ILE A 169 6.12 -25.01 -13.73
C ILE A 169 5.26 -26.29 -13.75
N VAL A 170 5.63 -27.26 -12.92
CA VAL A 170 4.90 -28.55 -12.80
C VAL A 170 4.05 -28.64 -11.55
N GLY A 171 4.28 -27.75 -10.58
CA GLY A 171 3.50 -27.65 -9.36
C GLY A 171 4.29 -27.00 -8.24
N GLU A 172 3.74 -27.11 -7.04
CA GLU A 172 4.30 -26.55 -5.82
C GLU A 172 4.37 -27.62 -4.72
N SER A 173 5.32 -27.46 -3.81
CA SER A 173 5.33 -28.14 -2.52
C SER A 173 5.23 -27.10 -1.41
N GLN A 174 5.24 -27.53 -0.15
CA GLN A 174 5.27 -26.61 0.97
C GLN A 174 6.47 -25.64 0.86
N ASP A 175 7.65 -26.13 0.46
CA ASP A 175 8.91 -25.38 0.54
C ASP A 175 9.53 -25.01 -0.81
N CYS A 176 8.94 -25.36 -1.94
CA CYS A 176 9.48 -24.91 -3.23
C CYS A 176 8.48 -24.95 -4.36
N LEU A 177 8.71 -24.06 -5.32
CA LEU A 177 8.12 -24.14 -6.65
C LEU A 177 8.89 -25.17 -7.49
N ILE A 178 8.18 -26.13 -8.09
CA ILE A 178 8.80 -27.21 -8.85
C ILE A 178 8.79 -26.84 -10.33
N ILE A 179 9.99 -26.78 -10.92
CA ILE A 179 10.20 -26.36 -12.31
C ILE A 179 10.90 -27.47 -13.07
N ASP A 180 10.29 -27.93 -14.16
CA ASP A 180 10.92 -28.81 -15.13
C ASP A 180 11.64 -27.95 -16.18
N MET A 181 12.90 -28.30 -16.48
CA MET A 181 13.72 -27.63 -17.49
C MET A 181 14.18 -28.64 -18.54
N LYS A 182 14.13 -28.24 -19.82
CA LYS A 182 14.42 -29.12 -20.95
C LYS A 182 15.88 -29.54 -21.02
N TYR A 183 16.76 -28.56 -20.92
CA TYR A 183 18.20 -28.77 -21.10
C TYR A 183 18.90 -28.88 -19.75
N ASN A 184 19.82 -29.83 -19.65
CA ASN A 184 20.84 -29.85 -18.60
C ASN A 184 22.18 -29.54 -19.26
N PHE A 185 22.92 -28.57 -18.75
CA PHE A 185 24.29 -28.33 -19.16
C PHE A 185 25.25 -28.89 -18.12
N GLU A 186 26.42 -29.37 -18.55
CA GLU A 186 27.48 -29.82 -17.63
C GLU A 186 28.01 -28.66 -16.77
N GLU A 187 27.99 -27.45 -17.33
CA GLU A 187 28.33 -26.21 -16.62
C GLU A 187 27.10 -25.65 -15.91
N GLU A 188 27.14 -25.64 -14.58
CA GLU A 188 26.09 -25.13 -13.70
C GLU A 188 25.65 -23.69 -14.05
N GLY A 189 26.60 -22.83 -14.43
CA GLY A 189 26.33 -21.44 -14.82
C GLY A 189 25.38 -21.32 -16.03
N LYS A 190 25.46 -22.23 -17.00
CA LYS A 190 24.58 -22.25 -18.18
C LYS A 190 23.16 -22.70 -17.81
N SER A 191 23.04 -23.68 -16.92
CA SER A 191 21.74 -24.15 -16.40
C SER A 191 21.04 -23.06 -15.58
N ASN A 192 21.79 -22.32 -14.75
CA ASN A 192 21.28 -21.18 -13.99
C ASN A 192 20.80 -20.04 -14.90
N ALA A 193 21.58 -19.68 -15.91
CA ALA A 193 21.19 -18.65 -16.87
C ALA A 193 19.89 -19.00 -17.61
N LEU A 194 19.71 -20.27 -17.99
CA LEU A 194 18.49 -20.72 -18.67
C LEU A 194 17.26 -20.62 -17.75
N LEU A 195 17.40 -20.96 -16.46
CA LEU A 195 16.34 -20.83 -15.47
C LEU A 195 15.92 -19.36 -15.29
N LEU A 196 16.89 -18.46 -15.12
CA LEU A 196 16.61 -17.02 -14.97
C LEU A 196 15.94 -16.44 -16.22
N GLN A 197 16.38 -16.84 -17.42
CA GLN A 197 15.74 -16.44 -18.67
C GLN A 197 14.30 -16.96 -18.78
N TYR A 198 14.06 -18.21 -18.39
CA TYR A 198 12.71 -18.77 -18.35
C TYR A 198 11.79 -17.98 -17.41
N LEU A 199 12.24 -17.71 -16.18
CA LEU A 199 11.46 -16.94 -15.20
C LEU A 199 11.26 -15.48 -15.62
N SER A 200 12.28 -14.83 -16.19
CA SER A 200 12.21 -13.49 -16.76
C SER A 200 11.11 -13.40 -17.83
N SER A 201 11.10 -14.35 -18.77
CA SER A 201 10.09 -14.38 -19.84
C SER A 201 8.71 -14.74 -19.32
N LEU A 202 8.61 -15.68 -18.38
CA LEU A 202 7.33 -16.12 -17.83
C LEU A 202 6.65 -15.00 -17.03
N LEU A 203 7.40 -14.35 -16.14
CA LEU A 203 6.87 -13.34 -15.21
C LEU A 203 6.92 -11.91 -15.76
N ASN A 204 7.41 -11.74 -16.99
CA ASN A 204 7.66 -10.44 -17.63
C ASN A 204 8.50 -9.52 -16.73
N LEU A 205 9.65 -10.04 -16.29
CA LEU A 205 10.60 -9.35 -15.43
C LEU A 205 11.91 -9.08 -16.17
N PRO A 206 12.55 -7.93 -15.98
CA PRO A 206 13.88 -7.69 -16.52
C PRO A 206 14.87 -8.73 -16.00
N LEU A 207 15.67 -9.33 -16.88
CA LEU A 207 16.60 -10.40 -16.50
C LEU A 207 17.62 -9.93 -15.44
N PHE A 208 18.02 -8.66 -15.46
CA PHE A 208 18.95 -8.08 -14.49
C PHE A 208 18.36 -7.95 -13.07
N ASN A 209 17.03 -8.09 -12.92
CA ASN A 209 16.38 -8.14 -11.61
C ASN A 209 16.35 -9.55 -11.01
N LEU A 210 16.85 -10.55 -11.74
CA LEU A 210 16.85 -11.94 -11.30
C LEU A 210 18.27 -12.42 -11.06
N SER A 211 18.52 -13.01 -9.89
CA SER A 211 19.80 -13.64 -9.58
C SER A 211 19.61 -14.96 -8.83
N MET A 212 20.58 -15.86 -8.99
CA MET A 212 20.61 -17.10 -8.22
C MET A 212 21.20 -16.83 -6.83
N SER A 213 20.62 -17.47 -5.82
CA SER A 213 21.07 -17.41 -4.42
C SER A 213 20.87 -18.77 -3.76
N HIS A 214 21.62 -19.01 -2.68
CA HIS A 214 21.44 -20.18 -1.83
C HIS A 214 21.11 -19.69 -0.42
N GLU A 215 19.87 -19.91 -0.01
CA GLU A 215 19.34 -19.41 1.26
C GLU A 215 18.77 -20.58 2.04
N LYS A 216 19.07 -20.69 3.33
CA LYS A 216 18.57 -21.79 4.21
C LYS A 216 18.81 -23.20 3.63
N ASN A 217 19.95 -23.42 2.97
CA ASN A 217 20.30 -24.67 2.25
C ASN A 217 19.33 -25.04 1.10
N ARG A 218 18.58 -24.07 0.57
CA ARG A 218 17.67 -24.23 -0.57
C ARG A 218 18.12 -23.34 -1.72
N LEU A 219 17.84 -23.78 -2.94
CA LEU A 219 18.05 -22.97 -4.14
C LEU A 219 16.97 -21.89 -4.20
N ALA A 220 17.38 -20.64 -4.32
CA ALA A 220 16.49 -19.49 -4.37
C ALA A 220 16.83 -18.59 -5.55
N VAL A 221 15.80 -18.06 -6.19
CA VAL A 221 15.90 -16.97 -7.16
C VAL A 221 15.54 -15.69 -6.43
N ARG A 222 16.50 -14.76 -6.36
CA ARG A 222 16.26 -13.43 -5.83
C ARG A 222 15.70 -12.54 -6.93
N VAL A 223 14.69 -11.77 -6.58
CA VAL A 223 13.96 -10.85 -7.46
C VAL A 223 14.07 -9.46 -6.86
N SER A 224 14.89 -8.60 -7.45
CA SER A 224 15.07 -7.22 -7.00
C SER A 224 14.04 -6.27 -7.62
N GLU A 225 13.85 -5.13 -6.97
CA GLU A 225 12.87 -4.09 -7.34
C GLU A 225 11.42 -4.61 -7.37
N MET A 226 11.12 -5.56 -6.50
CA MET A 226 9.80 -6.14 -6.37
C MET A 226 9.58 -6.69 -4.96
N ASP A 227 8.56 -6.21 -4.28
CA ASP A 227 8.15 -6.79 -3.02
C ASP A 227 7.43 -8.13 -3.25
N TYR A 228 7.42 -8.95 -2.19
CA TYR A 228 6.97 -10.33 -2.24
C TYR A 228 5.46 -10.50 -2.51
N GLU A 229 4.63 -9.51 -2.17
CA GLU A 229 3.19 -9.53 -2.46
C GLU A 229 2.97 -9.31 -3.95
N ASP A 230 3.59 -8.27 -4.52
CA ASP A 230 3.53 -7.97 -5.95
C ASP A 230 4.10 -9.12 -6.79
N PHE A 231 5.22 -9.71 -6.34
CA PHE A 231 5.80 -10.88 -6.99
C PHE A 231 4.85 -12.09 -6.99
N TYR A 232 4.29 -12.44 -5.82
CA TYR A 232 3.39 -13.59 -5.72
C TYR A 232 2.13 -13.40 -6.56
N MET A 233 1.58 -12.18 -6.64
CA MET A 233 0.45 -11.87 -7.52
C MET A 233 0.75 -12.13 -8.99
N ARG A 234 1.98 -11.87 -9.44
CA ARG A 234 2.41 -12.20 -10.81
C ARG A 234 2.56 -13.70 -11.00
N LEU A 235 3.26 -14.36 -10.07
CA LEU A 235 3.53 -15.81 -10.13
C LEU A 235 2.23 -16.62 -10.16
N LYS A 236 1.23 -16.23 -9.35
CA LYS A 236 -0.06 -16.92 -9.24
C LYS A 236 -0.81 -17.06 -10.57
N ASN A 237 -0.58 -16.19 -11.55
CA ASN A 237 -1.21 -16.33 -12.88
C ASN A 237 -0.69 -17.54 -13.67
N PHE A 238 0.39 -18.18 -13.21
CA PHE A 238 1.07 -19.29 -13.86
C PHE A 238 1.05 -20.58 -13.01
N LEU A 239 0.44 -20.54 -11.82
CA LEU A 239 0.18 -21.69 -10.95
C LEU A 239 -1.22 -22.25 -11.24
#